data_AF-A0A852VLL1-F1
#
_entry.id   AF-A0A852VLL1-F1
#
_cell.length_a   1.000
_cell.length_b   1.000
_cell.length_c   1.000
_cell.angle_alpha   90.00
_cell.angle_beta   90.00
_cell.angle_gamma   90.00
#
_symmetry.space_group_name_H-M   'P 1'
#
loop_
_entity.id
_entity.type
_entity.pdbx_description
1 polymer ?
#
loop_
_entity_poly.entity_id
_entity_poly.type
_entity_poly.pdbx_seq_one_letter_code
_entity_poly.pdbx_strand_id
1 'polypeptide(L)'
;MKNGSKVEIVFSESWELVTQIGDRPFQASIQKIAHDGDSALLNLDLPIVYQGQTTSSLIATPRHQDASFNNITNHLVCGLIAVDAALIESFDRIKPRILTSWFQAIGTITQR
;
A
#
# COMPACT_ATOMS: atom_id res chain seq x y z
N MET A 1 -3.27 13.47 -4.11
CA MET A 1 -3.85 12.52 -5.08
C MET A 1 -5.37 12.37 -4.94
N LYS A 2 -6.10 11.94 -5.98
CA LYS A 2 -7.56 11.66 -5.95
C LYS A 2 -7.83 10.15 -5.84
N ASN A 3 -9.00 9.74 -5.36
CA ASN A 3 -9.41 8.33 -5.43
C ASN A 3 -9.40 7.85 -6.89
N GLY A 4 -9.01 6.59 -7.09
CA GLY A 4 -8.84 5.97 -8.40
C GLY A 4 -7.55 6.36 -9.15
N SER A 5 -6.71 7.25 -8.59
CA SER A 5 -5.42 7.57 -9.22
C SER A 5 -4.54 6.33 -9.30
N LYS A 6 -3.89 6.12 -10.44
CA LYS A 6 -2.92 5.03 -10.63
C LYS A 6 -1.57 5.41 -10.04
N VAL A 7 -0.90 4.44 -9.44
CA VAL A 7 0.43 4.59 -8.87
C VAL A 7 1.29 3.39 -9.17
N GLU A 8 2.60 3.64 -9.15
CA GLU A 8 3.61 2.60 -9.16
C GLU A 8 4.13 2.37 -7.76
N ILE A 9 4.28 1.10 -7.39
CA ILE A 9 4.82 0.66 -6.11
C ILE A 9 6.11 -0.09 -6.39
N VAL A 10 7.21 0.37 -5.80
CA VAL A 10 8.49 -0.33 -5.79
C VAL A 10 8.79 -0.77 -4.36
N PHE A 11 8.89 -2.07 -4.13
CA PHE A 11 9.27 -2.59 -2.82
C PHE A 11 10.78 -2.47 -2.62
N SER A 12 11.19 -2.08 -1.42
CA SER A 12 12.60 -1.89 -1.07
C SER A 12 13.33 -3.23 -0.92
N GLU A 13 12.60 -4.28 -0.53
CA GLU A 13 13.11 -5.62 -0.32
C GLU A 13 12.36 -6.60 -1.24
N SER A 14 12.61 -6.50 -2.54
CA SER A 14 11.93 -7.30 -3.57
C SER A 14 12.16 -8.82 -3.42
N TRP A 15 13.19 -9.23 -2.69
CA TRP A 15 13.48 -10.64 -2.39
C TRP A 15 12.48 -11.27 -1.40
N GLU A 16 11.75 -10.47 -0.62
CA GLU A 16 10.66 -10.95 0.25
C GLU A 16 9.36 -11.23 -0.53
N LEU A 17 9.31 -10.78 -1.78
CA LEU A 17 8.20 -10.97 -2.69
C LEU A 17 8.49 -12.14 -3.63
N VAL A 18 7.79 -13.26 -3.44
CA VAL A 18 7.78 -14.37 -4.39
C VAL A 18 6.85 -14.00 -5.55
N THR A 19 7.22 -12.98 -6.32
CA THR A 19 6.40 -12.52 -7.44
C THR A 19 6.98 -12.99 -8.76
N GLN A 20 6.12 -13.48 -9.66
CA GLN A 20 6.51 -13.87 -11.02
C GLN A 20 6.90 -12.66 -11.90
N ILE A 21 6.81 -11.44 -11.37
CA ILE A 21 6.88 -10.18 -12.12
C ILE A 21 8.30 -9.56 -12.06
N GLY A 22 9.20 -10.10 -11.23
CA GLY A 22 10.58 -9.61 -11.07
C GLY A 22 10.64 -8.22 -10.41
N ASP A 23 11.74 -7.48 -10.62
CA ASP A 23 11.97 -6.15 -10.03
C ASP A 23 11.16 -5.00 -10.68
N ARG A 24 10.05 -5.31 -11.39
CA ARG A 24 9.23 -4.29 -12.05
C ARG A 24 8.31 -3.60 -11.02
N PRO A 25 8.04 -2.30 -11.18
CA PRO A 25 7.06 -1.62 -10.34
C PRO A 25 5.68 -2.24 -10.49
N PHE A 26 4.98 -2.44 -9.37
CA PHE A 26 3.60 -2.90 -9.36
C PHE A 26 2.67 -1.72 -9.61
N GLN A 27 1.65 -1.93 -10.44
CA GLN A 27 0.61 -0.93 -10.68
C GLN A 27 -0.51 -1.12 -9.66
N ALA A 28 -1.01 -0.02 -9.11
CA ALA A 28 -2.15 -0.04 -8.21
C ALA A 28 -3.03 1.19 -8.38
N SER A 29 -4.29 1.07 -7.96
CA SER A 29 -5.19 2.21 -7.82
C SER A 29 -5.33 2.62 -6.34
N ILE A 30 -5.29 3.92 -6.09
CA ILE A 30 -5.40 4.49 -4.75
C ILE A 30 -6.86 4.68 -4.35
N GLN A 31 -7.20 4.20 -3.16
CA GLN A 31 -8.43 4.52 -2.45
C GLN A 31 -8.07 5.06 -1.06
N LYS A 32 -8.32 6.36 -0.84
CA LYS A 32 -8.11 6.99 0.46
C LYS A 32 -9.07 6.43 1.50
N ILE A 33 -8.54 6.20 2.70
CA ILE A 33 -9.32 5.76 3.85
C ILE A 33 -9.74 7.02 4.61
N ALA A 34 -11.05 7.31 4.67
CA ALA A 34 -11.56 8.58 5.16
C ALA A 34 -11.25 8.85 6.66
N HIS A 35 -11.03 7.79 7.44
CA HIS A 35 -10.89 7.86 8.89
C HIS A 35 -9.44 7.84 9.41
N ASP A 36 -8.46 7.59 8.53
CA ASP A 36 -7.04 7.53 8.90
C ASP A 36 -6.27 8.54 8.07
N GLY A 37 -5.85 9.62 8.73
CA GLY A 37 -5.56 10.92 8.12
C GLY A 37 -4.58 10.91 6.94
N ASP A 38 -3.75 9.87 6.82
CA ASP A 38 -2.76 9.76 5.76
C ASP A 38 -2.55 8.34 5.23
N SER A 39 -3.42 7.36 5.54
CA SER A 39 -3.32 6.01 4.96
C SER A 39 -4.15 5.87 3.69
N ALA A 40 -3.68 5.02 2.78
CA ALA A 40 -4.39 4.68 1.56
C ALA A 40 -4.45 3.17 1.36
N LEU A 41 -5.58 2.68 0.87
CA LEU A 41 -5.71 1.36 0.30
C LEU A 41 -5.20 1.40 -1.15
N LEU A 42 -4.33 0.47 -1.49
CA LEU A 42 -3.79 0.25 -2.82
C LEU A 42 -4.39 -1.05 -3.35
N ASN A 43 -5.24 -0.94 -4.37
CA ASN A 43 -5.75 -2.12 -5.08
C ASN A 43 -4.80 -2.42 -6.22
N LEU A 44 -4.06 -3.52 -6.12
CA LEU A 44 -3.07 -3.96 -7.10
C LEU A 44 -3.76 -4.44 -8.37
N ASP A 45 -3.21 -4.07 -9.52
CA ASP A 45 -3.74 -4.51 -10.82
C ASP A 45 -3.50 -6.02 -11.04
N LEU A 46 -2.46 -6.57 -10.42
CA LEU A 46 -2.17 -8.00 -10.36
C LEU A 46 -1.89 -8.42 -8.92
N PRO A 47 -2.39 -9.59 -8.48
CA PRO A 47 -2.11 -10.08 -7.14
C PRO A 47 -0.62 -10.43 -6.98
N ILE A 48 -0.11 -10.23 -5.76
CA ILE A 48 1.26 -10.57 -5.38
C ILE A 48 1.25 -11.64 -4.30
N VAL A 49 2.32 -12.44 -4.23
CA VAL A 49 2.57 -13.32 -3.09
C VAL A 49 3.57 -12.63 -2.18
N TYR A 50 3.10 -12.20 -1.02
CA TYR A 50 3.92 -11.59 0.02
C TYR A 50 3.93 -12.49 1.25
N GLN A 51 5.12 -12.90 1.70
CA GLN A 51 5.29 -13.81 2.85
C GLN A 51 4.42 -15.09 2.76
N GLY A 52 4.25 -15.64 1.55
CA GLY A 52 3.46 -16.85 1.31
C GLY A 52 1.95 -16.64 1.21
N GLN A 53 1.46 -15.40 1.31
CA GLN A 53 0.04 -15.07 1.15
C GLN A 53 -0.20 -14.34 -0.16
N THR A 54 -1.20 -14.78 -0.94
CA THR A 54 -1.63 -14.08 -2.15
C THR A 54 -2.55 -12.93 -1.76
N THR A 55 -2.20 -11.71 -2.15
CA THR A 55 -3.02 -10.52 -1.90
C THR A 55 -3.15 -9.65 -3.14
N SER A 56 -4.32 -9.01 -3.30
CA SER A 56 -4.59 -7.99 -4.31
C SER A 56 -4.66 -6.58 -3.71
N SER A 57 -4.46 -6.44 -2.39
CA SER A 57 -4.75 -5.21 -1.68
C SER A 57 -3.71 -4.93 -0.60
N LEU A 58 -3.18 -3.72 -0.60
CA LEU A 58 -2.20 -3.26 0.39
C LEU A 58 -2.69 -2.01 1.09
N ILE A 59 -2.41 -1.88 2.37
CA ILE A 59 -2.50 -0.59 3.05
C ILE A 59 -1.14 0.05 3.05
N ALA A 60 -1.12 1.29 2.60
CA ALA A 60 0.06 2.11 2.57
C ALA A 60 -0.10 3.25 3.58
N THR A 61 0.88 3.35 4.48
CA THR A 61 0.97 4.42 5.47
C THR A 61 2.30 5.14 5.29
N PRO A 62 2.32 6.47 5.10
CA PRO A 62 3.54 7.24 4.96
C PRO A 62 4.44 7.06 6.18
N ARG A 63 5.75 6.90 5.98
CA ARG A 63 6.70 6.71 7.08
C ARG A 63 7.19 8.01 7.72
N HIS A 64 7.09 9.13 7.02
CA HIS A 64 7.54 10.43 7.49
C HIS A 64 6.33 11.28 7.91
N GLN A 65 6.46 11.97 9.05
CA GLN A 65 5.37 12.73 9.68
C GLN A 65 4.81 13.85 8.78
N ASP A 66 5.64 14.40 7.89
CA ASP A 66 5.25 15.47 6.97
C ASP A 66 4.82 14.96 5.59
N ALA A 67 4.83 13.64 5.38
CA ALA A 67 4.55 13.03 4.09
C ALA A 67 3.09 12.54 4.04
N SER A 68 2.38 12.90 2.98
CA SER A 68 0.96 12.59 2.80
C SER A 68 0.65 12.24 1.35
N PHE A 69 -0.31 11.33 1.13
CA PHE A 69 -0.88 11.08 -0.20
C PHE A 69 -1.56 12.30 -0.82
N ASN A 70 -1.80 13.35 -0.03
CA ASN A 70 -2.30 14.62 -0.53
C ASN A 70 -1.21 15.42 -1.28
N ASN A 71 0.05 15.33 -0.84
CA ASN A 71 1.16 16.18 -1.28
C ASN A 71 2.36 15.35 -1.79
N ILE A 72 2.13 14.40 -2.71
CA ILE A 72 3.24 13.68 -3.36
C ILE A 72 3.88 14.61 -4.40
N THR A 73 5.10 15.05 -4.15
CA THR A 73 5.88 15.89 -5.07
C THR A 73 6.76 15.08 -6.03
N ASN A 74 7.20 13.87 -5.65
CA ASN A 74 7.97 12.97 -6.51
C ASN A 74 7.68 11.49 -6.18
N HIS A 75 7.96 11.08 -4.96
CA HIS A 75 7.74 9.73 -4.48
C HIS A 75 7.40 9.75 -2.98
N LEU A 76 6.72 8.71 -2.49
CA LEU A 76 6.27 8.60 -1.12
C LEU A 76 6.70 7.26 -0.53
N VAL A 77 7.58 7.30 0.47
CA VAL A 77 8.01 6.10 1.20
C VAL A 77 6.92 5.70 2.19
N CYS A 78 6.41 4.48 2.03
CA CYS A 78 5.31 3.94 2.81
C CYS A 78 5.71 2.62 3.48
N GLY A 79 5.16 2.38 4.67
CA GLY A 79 4.95 1.03 5.16
C GLY A 79 3.77 0.41 4.41
N LEU A 80 3.94 -0.82 3.94
CA LEU A 80 2.97 -1.57 3.16
C LEU A 80 2.56 -2.82 3.93
N ILE A 81 1.25 -3.00 4.11
CA ILE A 81 0.67 -4.16 4.79
C ILE A 81 -0.28 -4.86 3.81
N ALA A 82 -0.07 -6.16 3.60
CA ALA A 82 -1.03 -6.99 2.90
C ALA A 82 -2.33 -7.09 3.71
N VAL A 83 -3.46 -6.82 3.06
CA VAL A 83 -4.78 -6.96 3.67
C VAL A 83 -5.65 -7.89 2.85
N ASP A 84 -6.45 -8.69 3.54
CA ASP A 84 -7.49 -9.50 2.93
C ASP A 84 -8.65 -8.57 2.50
N ALA A 85 -9.21 -8.84 1.32
CA ALA A 85 -10.38 -8.13 0.81
C ALA A 85 -11.56 -8.15 1.79
N ALA A 86 -11.74 -9.26 2.53
CA ALA A 86 -12.79 -9.38 3.54
C ALA A 86 -12.60 -8.40 4.72
N LEU A 87 -11.35 -8.03 5.03
CA LEU A 87 -11.04 -7.04 6.07
C LEU A 87 -11.37 -5.62 5.59
N ILE A 88 -11.20 -5.32 4.30
CA ILE A 88 -11.43 -4.00 3.68
C ILE A 88 -12.89 -3.57 3.82
N GLU A 89 -13.85 -4.49 3.70
CA GLU A 89 -15.27 -4.19 3.92
C GLU A 89 -15.57 -3.81 5.38
N SER A 90 -14.71 -4.25 6.30
CA SER A 90 -14.79 -3.95 7.73
C SER A 90 -13.92 -2.75 8.14
N PHE A 91 -13.13 -2.17 7.22
CA PHE A 91 -12.16 -1.12 7.53
C PHE A 91 -12.78 0.20 7.97
N ASP A 92 -14.01 0.49 7.52
CA ASP A 92 -14.81 1.62 8.06
C ASP A 92 -15.03 1.49 9.58
N ARG A 93 -14.83 0.30 10.16
CA ARG A 93 -15.01 0.01 11.60
C ARG A 93 -13.70 -0.28 12.34
N ILE A 94 -12.63 -0.66 11.65
CA ILE A 94 -11.36 -1.09 12.27
C ILE A 94 -10.32 0.01 12.11
N LYS A 95 -9.88 0.61 13.22
CA LYS A 95 -8.82 1.63 13.22
C LYS A 95 -7.51 1.02 12.68
N PRO A 96 -6.89 1.58 11.62
CA PRO A 96 -5.68 1.01 11.02
C PRO A 96 -4.49 0.93 11.99
N ARG A 97 -4.50 1.75 13.05
CA ARG A 97 -3.56 1.73 14.18
C ARG A 97 -3.38 0.37 14.86
N ILE A 98 -4.34 -0.56 14.72
CA ILE A 98 -4.25 -1.90 15.31
C ILE A 98 -3.43 -2.86 14.42
N LEU A 99 -3.38 -2.62 13.10
CA LEU A 99 -2.71 -3.48 12.13
C LEU A 99 -1.23 -3.13 11.91
N THR A 100 -0.80 -1.95 12.39
CA THR A 100 0.56 -1.42 12.18
C THR A 100 1.64 -2.05 13.06
N SER A 101 1.32 -3.08 13.85
CA SER A 101 2.19 -3.40 14.99
C SER A 101 3.36 -4.34 14.70
N TRP A 102 3.41 -5.20 13.66
CA TRP A 102 4.53 -6.18 13.61
C TRP A 102 5.22 -6.51 12.28
N PHE A 103 4.65 -6.34 11.09
CA PHE A 103 5.42 -6.56 9.84
C PHE A 103 4.90 -5.68 8.71
N GLN A 104 5.71 -4.71 8.28
CA GLN A 104 5.41 -3.85 7.13
C GLN A 104 6.55 -3.99 6.13
N ALA A 105 6.23 -4.35 4.89
CA ALA A 105 7.18 -4.14 3.81
C ALA A 105 7.40 -2.64 3.64
N ILE A 106 8.58 -2.23 3.21
CA ILE A 106 8.83 -0.83 2.87
C ILE A 106 8.72 -0.69 1.36
N GLY A 107 7.88 0.23 0.89
CA GLY A 107 7.76 0.52 -0.52
C GLY A 107 7.78 2.01 -0.82
N THR A 108 8.17 2.33 -2.05
CA THR A 108 8.12 3.68 -2.60
C THR A 108 6.95 3.75 -3.58
N ILE A 109 6.05 4.71 -3.35
CA ILE A 109 4.89 4.96 -4.20
C ILE A 109 5.16 6.19 -5.06
N THR A 110 5.03 6.05 -6.37
CA THR A 110 5.22 7.14 -7.33
C THR A 110 3.93 7.36 -8.11
N GLN A 111 3.51 8.61 -8.23
CA GLN A 111 2.38 8.97 -9.07
C GLN A 111 2.86 9.05 -10.54
N ARG A 112 2.19 8.32 -11.43
CA ARG A 112 2.34 8.47 -12.89
C ARG A 112 1.13 9.17 -13.50
#